data_AF-A0A5N6IZC7-F1
#
_entry.id   AF-A0A5N6IZC7-F1
#
_cell.length_a   1.000
_cell.length_b   1.000
_cell.length_c   1.000
_cell.angle_alpha   90.00
_cell.angle_beta   90.00
_cell.angle_gamma   90.00
#
_symmetry.space_group_name_H-M   'P 1'
#
loop_
_entity.id
_entity.type
_entity.pdbx_description
1 polymer ?
#
loop_
_entity_poly.entity_id
_entity_poly.type
_entity_poly.pdbx_seq_one_letter_code
_entity_poly.pdbx_strand_id
1 'polypeptide(L)'
;MSSNIFKIPTRMVSIIAVEVVSSSDPLSIRADIRPLQREQIHPEVAAPSDTLPHVYCIVRARLPTPFGADMYLHLYKNEIDDKEHLAMVFGKSIVSASLNHQRPDDTELSRLKRGAVNHIPNFAQDASADTLWTPQSPNAQRGSEAPLVRVHSECFTGETSWSLRCDCGDQLDTAARRIVTSPSGSGAIVYLRQEGRGIGLANKLRAYNLQDQGADTVQANEYLGLPVDGRTFGVATAILCDLGLGGQPGIRLMTNNPDKVASIAGPRNQIHVQEVCPMPPSACRKGGEGSLSNELMAYLQTKVQKLGHSIEM
;
A
#
# COMPACT_ATOMS: atom_id res chain seq x y z
N MET A 1 48.19 4.55 -13.30
CA MET A 1 47.29 3.58 -12.66
C MET A 1 46.24 4.39 -11.92
N SER A 2 45.13 4.65 -12.61
CA SER A 2 44.12 5.64 -12.20
C SER A 2 42.88 4.92 -11.72
N SER A 3 42.42 5.32 -10.53
CA SER A 3 41.20 4.88 -9.87
C SER A 3 39.96 5.48 -10.54
N ASN A 4 39.11 4.63 -11.13
CA ASN A 4 37.81 5.02 -11.65
C ASN A 4 36.76 4.94 -10.55
N ILE A 5 36.44 6.11 -9.99
CA ILE A 5 35.25 6.34 -9.15
C ILE A 5 34.06 6.47 -10.10
N PHE A 6 33.09 5.56 -9.95
CA PHE A 6 31.83 5.56 -10.70
C PHE A 6 30.98 6.77 -10.26
N LYS A 7 30.82 7.76 -11.15
CA LYS A 7 29.87 8.88 -11.00
C LYS A 7 28.50 8.49 -11.55
N ILE A 8 27.46 8.61 -10.74
CA ILE A 8 26.04 8.47 -11.13
C ILE A 8 25.62 9.73 -11.90
N PRO A 9 24.88 9.66 -13.02
CA PRO A 9 24.53 10.83 -13.82
C PRO A 9 23.38 11.63 -13.21
N THR A 10 23.66 12.90 -12.88
CA THR A 10 22.68 13.93 -12.51
C THR A 10 21.85 14.32 -13.74
N ARG A 11 20.55 14.00 -13.76
CA ARG A 11 19.62 14.57 -14.76
C ARG A 11 19.21 15.98 -14.34
N MET A 12 19.34 16.93 -15.27
CA MET A 12 18.89 18.32 -15.17
C MET A 12 17.43 18.39 -14.72
N VAL A 13 17.19 19.10 -13.61
CA VAL A 13 15.89 19.66 -13.26
C VAL A 13 15.85 21.07 -13.85
N SER A 14 14.98 21.32 -14.82
CA SER A 14 14.69 22.67 -15.29
C SER A 14 13.93 23.41 -14.20
N ILE A 15 14.58 24.37 -13.57
CA ILE A 15 13.97 25.31 -12.63
C ILE A 15 13.09 26.26 -13.45
N ILE A 16 11.78 26.21 -13.25
CA ILE A 16 10.88 27.27 -13.70
C ILE A 16 11.06 28.42 -12.71
N ALA A 17 11.69 29.50 -13.16
CA ALA A 17 11.73 30.74 -12.40
C ALA A 17 10.31 31.34 -12.37
N VAL A 18 9.70 31.40 -11.18
CA VAL A 18 8.49 32.18 -10.93
C VAL A 18 8.96 33.54 -10.42
N GLU A 19 8.74 34.59 -11.21
CA GLU A 19 8.92 35.97 -10.74
C GLU A 19 7.91 36.28 -9.65
N VAL A 20 8.42 36.51 -8.43
CA VAL A 20 7.62 37.03 -7.32
C VAL A 20 7.60 38.55 -7.45
N VAL A 21 6.47 39.09 -7.92
CA VAL A 21 6.20 40.53 -7.86
C VAL A 21 6.00 40.91 -6.39
N SER A 22 6.88 41.74 -5.85
CA SER A 22 6.73 42.28 -4.50
C SER A 22 5.66 43.37 -4.48
N SER A 23 4.58 43.14 -3.76
CA SER A 23 3.67 44.21 -3.34
C SER A 23 3.84 44.44 -1.84
N SER A 24 4.36 45.62 -1.51
CA SER A 24 4.49 46.13 -0.16
C SER A 24 3.13 46.63 0.36
N ASP A 25 2.51 45.89 1.28
CA ASP A 25 1.50 46.43 2.19
C ASP A 25 1.42 45.58 3.48
N PRO A 26 1.70 46.12 4.68
CA PRO A 26 1.59 45.40 5.93
C PRO A 26 0.18 45.59 6.51
N LEU A 27 -0.79 44.77 6.09
CA LEU A 27 -2.07 44.67 6.78
C LEU A 27 -1.94 43.69 7.95
N SER A 28 -1.94 44.23 9.17
CA SER A 28 -2.03 43.46 10.41
C SER A 28 -3.36 42.69 10.46
N ILE A 29 -3.34 41.41 10.11
CA ILE A 29 -4.48 40.51 10.35
C ILE A 29 -4.44 40.13 11.83
N ARG A 30 -5.11 40.91 12.68
CA ARG A 30 -5.61 40.39 13.96
C ARG A 30 -6.69 39.36 13.61
N ALA A 31 -6.34 38.09 13.70
CA ALA A 31 -7.30 37.02 13.56
C ALA A 31 -8.20 37.00 14.82
N ASP A 32 -9.39 37.58 14.69
CA ASP A 32 -10.52 37.29 15.58
C ASP A 32 -10.92 35.82 15.35
N ILE A 33 -10.27 34.91 16.07
CA ILE A 33 -10.68 33.50 16.16
C ILE A 33 -11.94 33.46 17.02
N ARG A 34 -13.11 33.60 16.39
CA ARG A 34 -14.37 33.18 17.02
C ARG A 34 -14.43 31.65 16.96
N PRO A 35 -14.68 30.95 18.07
CA PRO A 35 -14.82 29.50 18.05
C PRO A 35 -16.01 29.13 17.16
N LEU A 36 -15.73 28.41 16.06
CA LEU A 36 -16.75 27.72 15.28
C LEU A 36 -17.43 26.72 16.21
N GLN A 37 -18.76 26.84 16.35
CA GLN A 37 -19.56 25.91 17.14
C GLN A 37 -19.34 24.49 16.61
N ARG A 38 -19.08 23.56 17.55
CA ARG A 38 -18.96 22.12 17.30
C ARG A 38 -20.23 21.59 16.63
N GLU A 39 -20.20 21.37 15.33
CA GLU A 39 -21.00 20.30 14.73
C GLU A 39 -20.22 18.99 14.93
N GLN A 40 -20.65 18.20 15.92
CA GLN A 40 -20.16 16.85 16.15
C GLN A 40 -20.60 15.95 15.00
N ILE A 41 -19.83 15.93 13.91
CA ILE A 41 -19.90 14.83 12.95
C ILE A 41 -18.90 13.78 13.44
N HIS A 42 -19.34 12.98 14.42
CA HIS A 42 -18.66 11.72 14.71
C HIS A 42 -19.12 10.73 13.64
N PRO A 43 -18.26 10.26 12.71
CA PRO A 43 -18.60 9.07 11.95
C PRO A 43 -18.74 7.94 12.97
N GLU A 44 -19.93 7.33 13.01
CA GLU A 44 -20.20 6.13 13.78
C GLU A 44 -19.19 5.07 13.33
N VAL A 45 -18.27 4.71 14.24
CA VAL A 45 -17.30 3.65 13.99
C VAL A 45 -18.10 2.35 13.94
N ALA A 46 -18.39 1.88 12.73
CA ALA A 46 -19.16 0.67 12.51
C ALA A 46 -18.57 -0.49 13.32
N ALA A 47 -19.43 -1.17 14.08
CA ALA A 47 -19.07 -2.39 14.79
C ALA A 47 -18.47 -3.42 13.82
N PRO A 48 -17.51 -4.25 14.26
CA PRO A 48 -16.91 -5.26 13.39
C PRO A 48 -17.99 -6.22 12.89
N SER A 49 -18.30 -6.15 11.61
CA SER A 49 -19.17 -7.10 10.93
C SER A 49 -18.52 -8.49 10.97
N ASP A 50 -19.27 -9.50 11.41
CA ASP A 50 -18.86 -10.92 11.39
C ASP A 50 -18.60 -11.46 9.98
N THR A 51 -19.05 -10.72 8.96
CA THR A 51 -18.88 -11.04 7.54
C THR A 51 -17.89 -10.10 6.89
N LEU A 52 -17.06 -10.67 6.00
CA LEU A 52 -16.16 -9.86 5.18
C LEU A 52 -16.97 -9.08 4.15
N PRO A 53 -16.53 -7.85 3.81
CA PRO A 53 -17.18 -7.07 2.78
C PRO A 53 -17.01 -7.74 1.41
N HIS A 54 -18.00 -7.57 0.56
CA HIS A 54 -17.92 -7.97 -0.83
C HIS A 54 -16.92 -7.07 -1.59
N VAL A 55 -16.02 -7.71 -2.34
CA VAL A 55 -15.04 -7.05 -3.22
C VAL A 55 -15.10 -7.67 -4.60
N TYR A 56 -14.81 -6.88 -5.64
CA TYR A 56 -14.73 -7.38 -7.00
C TYR A 56 -13.64 -6.70 -7.79
N CYS A 57 -12.85 -7.49 -8.52
CA CYS A 57 -11.80 -6.99 -9.40
C CYS A 57 -12.42 -6.45 -10.69
N ILE A 58 -12.17 -5.18 -10.96
CA ILE A 58 -12.70 -4.46 -12.13
C ILE A 58 -11.83 -4.74 -13.35
N VAL A 59 -10.52 -4.61 -13.18
CA VAL A 59 -9.55 -4.67 -14.26
C VAL A 59 -8.19 -5.15 -13.77
N ARG A 60 -7.45 -5.84 -14.64
CA ARG A 60 -6.05 -6.23 -14.45
C ARG A 60 -5.20 -5.76 -15.63
N ALA A 61 -4.04 -5.20 -15.36
CA ALA A 61 -3.04 -4.87 -16.36
C ALA A 61 -1.64 -5.35 -15.96
N ARG A 62 -0.82 -5.76 -16.95
CA ARG A 62 0.61 -6.07 -16.74
C ARG A 62 1.41 -4.77 -16.73
N LEU A 63 2.21 -4.57 -15.70
CA LEU A 63 3.13 -3.45 -15.56
C LEU A 63 4.57 -4.00 -15.56
N PRO A 64 5.36 -3.74 -16.62
CA PRO A 64 6.78 -4.10 -16.65
C PRO A 64 7.54 -3.41 -15.51
N THR A 65 8.38 -4.15 -14.80
CA THR A 65 9.21 -3.63 -13.70
C THR A 65 10.69 -3.70 -14.05
N PRO A 66 11.55 -2.80 -13.51
CA PRO A 66 12.99 -2.83 -13.78
C PRO A 66 13.68 -4.10 -13.24
N PHE A 67 13.01 -4.87 -12.37
CA PHE A 67 13.55 -6.09 -11.77
C PHE A 67 13.30 -7.35 -12.61
N GLY A 68 12.72 -7.22 -13.81
CA GLY A 68 12.47 -8.32 -14.74
C GLY A 68 11.29 -9.24 -14.35
N ALA A 69 10.72 -9.07 -13.15
CA ALA A 69 9.51 -9.77 -12.73
C ALA A 69 8.25 -9.15 -13.36
N ASP A 70 7.37 -10.01 -13.87
CA ASP A 70 6.03 -9.61 -14.27
C ASP A 70 5.23 -9.19 -13.03
N MET A 71 4.81 -7.93 -13.00
CA MET A 71 3.86 -7.41 -12.02
C MET A 71 2.51 -7.17 -12.70
N TYR A 72 1.43 -7.61 -12.06
CA TYR A 72 0.06 -7.38 -12.49
C TYR A 72 -0.66 -6.50 -11.48
N LEU A 73 -1.16 -5.36 -11.93
CA LEU A 73 -1.96 -4.47 -11.11
C LEU A 73 -3.43 -4.84 -11.27
N HIS A 74 -4.08 -5.15 -10.16
CA HIS A 74 -5.51 -5.45 -10.08
C HIS A 74 -6.21 -4.29 -9.38
N LEU A 75 -7.28 -3.77 -9.97
CA LEU A 75 -8.10 -2.71 -9.41
C LEU A 75 -9.39 -3.29 -8.83
N TYR A 76 -9.67 -3.03 -7.57
CA TYR A 76 -10.81 -3.55 -6.82
C TYR A 76 -11.77 -2.44 -6.41
N LYS A 77 -13.06 -2.74 -6.48
CA LYS A 77 -14.12 -2.00 -5.80
C LYS A 77 -14.70 -2.85 -4.67
N ASN A 78 -15.35 -2.17 -3.73
CA ASN A 78 -15.96 -2.78 -2.56
C ASN A 78 -17.29 -2.09 -2.23
N GLU A 79 -17.99 -2.58 -1.21
CA GLU A 79 -19.28 -2.05 -0.76
C GLU A 79 -19.20 -1.15 0.48
N ILE A 80 -18.02 -1.01 1.07
CA ILE A 80 -17.81 -0.26 2.32
C ILE A 80 -17.46 1.20 2.03
N ASP A 81 -16.68 1.45 0.98
CA ASP A 81 -16.36 2.80 0.53
C ASP A 81 -16.46 2.94 -1.00
N ASP A 82 -16.38 4.18 -1.46
CA ASP A 82 -16.43 4.55 -2.88
C ASP A 82 -15.05 4.49 -3.56
N LYS A 83 -14.05 3.95 -2.86
CA LYS A 83 -12.66 3.98 -3.31
C LYS A 83 -12.31 2.73 -4.10
N GLU A 84 -11.35 2.92 -4.99
CA GLU A 84 -10.74 1.83 -5.72
C GLU A 84 -9.43 1.41 -5.04
N HIS A 85 -9.33 0.17 -4.59
CA HIS A 85 -8.10 -0.35 -4.00
C HIS A 85 -7.31 -1.15 -5.02
N LEU A 86 -6.03 -1.36 -4.74
CA LEU A 86 -5.12 -2.02 -5.67
C LEU A 86 -4.57 -3.30 -5.05
N ALA A 87 -4.32 -4.30 -5.88
CA ALA A 87 -3.42 -5.40 -5.56
C ALA A 87 -2.33 -5.50 -6.62
N MET A 88 -1.08 -5.33 -6.19
CA MET A 88 0.11 -5.56 -7.00
C MET A 88 0.50 -7.03 -6.84
N VAL A 89 0.29 -7.82 -7.87
CA VAL A 89 0.56 -9.25 -7.88
C VAL A 89 1.84 -9.53 -8.65
N PHE A 90 2.77 -10.25 -8.03
CA PHE A 90 4.03 -10.64 -8.63
C PHE A 90 3.98 -12.12 -9.00
N GLY A 91 4.48 -12.45 -10.19
CA GLY A 91 4.40 -13.79 -10.75
C GLY A 91 3.03 -14.08 -11.38
N LYS A 92 2.85 -15.32 -11.82
CA LYS A 92 1.70 -15.74 -12.66
C LYS A 92 0.72 -16.70 -11.96
N SER A 93 1.04 -17.14 -10.74
CA SER A 93 0.29 -18.18 -10.01
C SER A 93 -0.91 -17.63 -9.21
N ILE A 94 -0.90 -16.34 -8.88
CA ILE A 94 -1.97 -15.69 -8.11
C ILE A 94 -2.98 -15.09 -9.10
N VAL A 95 -4.24 -15.49 -8.97
CA VAL A 95 -5.33 -15.14 -9.89
C VAL A 95 -6.57 -14.71 -9.11
N SER A 96 -7.19 -13.62 -9.55
CA SER A 96 -8.46 -13.13 -9.01
C SER A 96 -9.64 -13.97 -9.51
N ALA A 97 -10.46 -14.46 -8.58
CA ALA A 97 -11.68 -15.21 -8.88
C ALA A 97 -12.75 -14.31 -9.52
N SER A 98 -13.03 -13.15 -8.93
CA SER A 98 -14.01 -12.19 -9.44
C SER A 98 -13.60 -11.57 -10.78
N LEU A 99 -12.30 -11.43 -11.05
CA LEU A 99 -11.82 -11.05 -12.37
C LEU A 99 -12.19 -12.11 -13.41
N ASN A 100 -12.03 -13.40 -13.12
CA ASN A 100 -12.26 -14.44 -14.12
C ASN A 100 -13.73 -14.87 -14.23
N HIS A 101 -14.57 -14.51 -13.27
CA HIS A 101 -16.01 -14.75 -13.32
C HIS A 101 -16.64 -14.12 -14.58
N GLN A 102 -17.48 -14.89 -15.28
CA GLN A 102 -18.19 -14.44 -16.47
C GLN A 102 -19.42 -13.62 -16.05
N ARG A 103 -19.54 -12.41 -16.59
CA ARG A 103 -20.67 -11.50 -16.33
C ARG A 103 -21.79 -11.71 -17.37
N PRO A 104 -23.05 -11.36 -17.08
CA PRO A 104 -24.18 -11.58 -17.98
C PRO A 104 -23.99 -11.01 -19.40
N ASP A 105 -23.31 -9.86 -19.53
CA ASP A 105 -23.06 -9.17 -20.80
C ASP A 105 -21.59 -9.28 -21.27
N ASP A 106 -20.84 -10.26 -20.75
CA ASP A 106 -19.43 -10.42 -21.14
C ASP A 106 -19.28 -10.94 -22.58
N THR A 107 -18.70 -10.10 -23.42
CA THR A 107 -18.14 -10.50 -24.72
C THR A 107 -16.67 -10.87 -24.56
N GLU A 108 -16.08 -11.58 -25.53
CA GLU A 108 -14.63 -11.83 -25.52
C GLU A 108 -13.83 -10.52 -25.46
N LEU A 109 -14.28 -9.49 -26.18
CA LEU A 109 -13.66 -8.17 -26.18
C LEU A 109 -13.79 -7.47 -24.82
N SER A 110 -14.92 -7.57 -24.11
CA SER A 110 -15.06 -6.97 -22.77
C SER A 110 -14.17 -7.68 -21.75
N ARG A 111 -14.09 -9.02 -21.83
CA ARG A 111 -13.16 -9.83 -21.02
C ARG A 111 -11.71 -9.47 -21.29
N LEU A 112 -11.35 -9.24 -22.55
CA LEU A 112 -10.03 -8.78 -22.93
C LEU A 112 -9.72 -7.38 -22.40
N LYS A 113 -10.63 -6.42 -22.57
CA LYS A 113 -10.50 -5.04 -22.07
C LYS A 113 -10.30 -4.99 -20.55
N ARG A 114 -10.97 -5.86 -19.81
CA ARG A 114 -10.79 -5.95 -18.34
C ARG A 114 -9.60 -6.82 -17.91
N GLY A 115 -8.91 -7.46 -18.84
CA GLY A 115 -7.78 -8.34 -18.55
C GLY A 115 -8.19 -9.70 -17.95
N ALA A 116 -9.45 -10.11 -18.08
CA ALA A 116 -10.02 -11.39 -17.63
C ALA A 116 -9.88 -12.49 -18.69
N VAL A 117 -8.66 -12.63 -19.18
CA VAL A 117 -8.28 -13.58 -20.23
C VAL A 117 -7.22 -14.51 -19.69
N ASN A 118 -7.27 -15.77 -20.16
CA ASN A 118 -6.28 -16.82 -19.92
C ASN A 118 -5.08 -16.74 -20.88
N HIS A 119 -5.04 -15.74 -21.75
CA HIS A 119 -3.99 -15.47 -22.71
C HIS A 119 -3.95 -13.95 -22.94
N ILE A 120 -2.78 -13.34 -23.09
CA ILE A 120 -2.71 -11.97 -23.62
C ILE A 120 -2.75 -12.14 -25.14
N PRO A 121 -3.86 -11.85 -25.84
CA PRO A 121 -3.84 -11.87 -27.29
C PRO A 121 -2.83 -10.81 -27.75
N ASN A 122 -1.81 -11.28 -28.46
CA ASN A 122 -0.78 -10.42 -28.99
C ASN A 122 -1.38 -9.69 -30.19
N PHE A 123 -1.97 -8.51 -29.97
CA PHE A 123 -2.51 -7.67 -31.06
C PHE A 123 -1.47 -7.27 -32.11
N ALA A 124 -0.18 -7.51 -31.84
CA ALA A 124 0.92 -7.13 -32.72
C ALA A 124 1.48 -8.28 -33.58
N GLN A 125 1.23 -9.56 -33.28
CA GLN A 125 1.93 -10.66 -33.97
C GLN A 125 1.10 -11.95 -34.07
N ASP A 126 0.42 -12.12 -35.20
CA ASP A 126 0.35 -13.42 -35.88
C ASP A 126 1.73 -13.73 -36.49
N ALA A 127 2.72 -14.16 -35.70
CA ALA A 127 4.02 -14.60 -36.26
C ALA A 127 4.94 -15.40 -35.32
N SER A 128 4.46 -16.00 -34.23
CA SER A 128 5.14 -17.16 -33.61
C SER A 128 4.29 -17.69 -32.46
N ALA A 129 3.56 -18.76 -32.75
CA ALA A 129 3.04 -19.64 -31.74
C ALA A 129 4.23 -20.21 -30.95
N ASP A 130 4.41 -19.81 -29.69
CA ASP A 130 5.00 -20.65 -28.62
C ASP A 130 5.16 -19.90 -27.27
N THR A 131 4.09 -19.25 -26.79
CA THR A 131 3.95 -19.09 -25.34
C THR A 131 2.49 -19.23 -24.98
N LEU A 132 1.99 -20.46 -25.12
CA LEU A 132 0.69 -20.88 -24.61
C LEU A 132 0.69 -20.69 -23.08
N TRP A 133 0.10 -19.60 -22.59
CA TRP A 133 -0.32 -19.55 -21.19
C TRP A 133 -1.57 -20.42 -21.08
N THR A 134 -1.38 -21.65 -20.62
CA THR A 134 -2.48 -22.43 -20.07
C THR A 134 -2.70 -21.96 -18.65
N PRO A 135 -3.95 -21.67 -18.23
CA PRO A 135 -4.24 -21.54 -16.81
C PRO A 135 -3.91 -22.90 -16.20
N GLN A 136 -2.74 -22.96 -15.59
CA GLN A 136 -2.44 -23.98 -14.62
C GLN A 136 -3.62 -23.98 -13.66
N SER A 137 -4.24 -25.15 -13.48
CA SER A 137 -5.32 -25.38 -12.51
C SER A 137 -5.04 -24.56 -11.24
N PRO A 138 -6.02 -24.03 -10.49
CA PRO A 138 -5.73 -23.25 -9.27
C PRO A 138 -4.87 -24.01 -8.22
N ASN A 139 -4.60 -25.30 -8.46
CA ASN A 139 -3.67 -26.16 -7.72
C ASN A 139 -2.36 -26.54 -8.45
N ALA A 140 -2.10 -26.08 -9.67
CA ALA A 140 -0.88 -26.39 -10.39
C ALA A 140 0.26 -25.51 -9.86
N GLN A 141 1.02 -26.14 -8.97
CA GLN A 141 2.30 -25.74 -8.41
C GLN A 141 2.35 -24.31 -7.87
N ARG A 142 1.59 -24.07 -6.78
CA ARG A 142 2.15 -23.21 -5.72
C ARG A 142 3.52 -23.77 -5.38
N GLY A 143 4.57 -22.95 -5.46
CA GLY A 143 5.89 -23.34 -4.98
C GLY A 143 5.78 -23.92 -3.57
N SER A 144 6.74 -24.74 -3.14
CA SER A 144 6.71 -25.36 -1.81
C SER A 144 6.54 -24.37 -0.65
N GLU A 145 6.81 -23.09 -0.90
CA GLU A 145 6.75 -22.01 0.07
C GLU A 145 5.51 -21.11 -0.14
N ALA A 146 4.83 -20.77 0.96
CA ALA A 146 3.69 -19.85 0.93
C ALA A 146 4.09 -18.46 0.40
N PRO A 147 3.21 -17.79 -0.37
CA PRO A 147 3.51 -16.50 -0.97
C PRO A 147 3.71 -15.41 0.10
N LEU A 148 4.64 -14.49 -0.19
CA LEU A 148 4.86 -13.31 0.62
C LEU A 148 3.77 -12.27 0.33
N VAL A 149 3.16 -11.75 1.39
CA VAL A 149 2.06 -10.79 1.29
C VAL A 149 2.34 -9.56 2.12
N ARG A 150 2.06 -8.38 1.56
CA ARG A 150 2.04 -7.11 2.28
C ARG A 150 0.67 -6.48 2.13
N VAL A 151 0.03 -6.14 3.24
CA VAL A 151 -1.05 -5.15 3.20
C VAL A 151 -0.42 -3.79 3.45
N HIS A 152 -0.56 -2.87 2.53
CA HIS A 152 0.01 -1.53 2.59
C HIS A 152 -1.10 -0.50 2.67
N SER A 153 -0.95 0.51 3.52
CA SER A 153 -1.90 1.63 3.60
C SER A 153 -1.25 2.81 2.92
N GLU A 154 -1.97 3.40 1.97
CA GLU A 154 -1.56 4.57 1.20
C GLU A 154 -0.91 5.65 2.07
N CYS A 155 0.24 6.14 1.60
CA CYS A 155 0.96 7.24 2.19
C CYS A 155 1.62 8.07 1.08
N PHE A 156 0.86 8.98 0.50
CA PHE A 156 1.26 9.85 -0.59
C PHE A 156 2.58 10.56 -0.31
N THR A 157 2.73 11.15 0.89
CA THR A 157 3.93 11.91 1.25
C THR A 157 5.19 11.05 1.27
N GLY A 158 5.10 9.81 1.80
CA GLY A 158 6.24 8.90 1.88
C GLY A 158 6.55 8.19 0.56
N GLU A 159 5.52 7.87 -0.21
CA GLU A 159 5.63 7.06 -1.43
C GLU A 159 5.90 7.88 -2.69
N THR A 160 5.31 9.08 -2.77
CA THR A 160 5.35 9.92 -3.97
C THR A 160 6.13 11.21 -3.75
N SER A 161 6.13 11.77 -2.53
CA SER A 161 6.82 13.04 -2.23
C SER A 161 8.17 12.86 -1.53
N TRP A 162 8.69 11.64 -1.43
CA TRP A 162 10.00 11.33 -0.83
C TRP A 162 10.19 11.87 0.60
N SER A 163 9.10 12.00 1.35
CA SER A 163 9.13 12.54 2.72
C SER A 163 9.96 11.66 3.66
N LEU A 164 10.91 12.28 4.37
CA LEU A 164 11.70 11.64 5.43
C LEU A 164 10.96 11.52 6.77
N ARG A 165 9.76 12.10 6.91
CA ARG A 165 8.95 12.01 8.15
C ARG A 165 8.43 10.60 8.47
N CYS A 166 8.45 9.68 7.51
CA CYS A 166 7.96 8.32 7.70
C CYS A 166 8.70 7.33 6.80
N ASP A 167 8.61 6.04 7.14
CA ASP A 167 9.24 4.94 6.42
C ASP A 167 8.33 4.26 5.38
N CYS A 168 7.16 4.83 5.06
CA CYS A 168 6.15 4.18 4.23
C CYS A 168 6.64 3.83 2.82
N GLY A 169 7.38 4.76 2.18
CA GLY A 169 7.98 4.52 0.86
C GLY A 169 8.99 3.36 0.89
N ASP A 170 9.92 3.40 1.83
CA ASP A 170 10.93 2.32 2.03
C ASP A 170 10.28 0.95 2.29
N GLN A 171 9.19 0.92 3.07
CA GLN A 171 8.45 -0.31 3.34
C GLN A 171 7.76 -0.88 2.10
N LEU A 172 7.14 -0.04 1.26
CA LEU A 172 6.49 -0.47 0.02
C LEU A 172 7.53 -1.06 -0.95
N ASP A 173 8.62 -0.32 -1.14
CA ASP A 173 9.77 -0.71 -1.96
C ASP A 173 10.41 -2.01 -1.48
N THR A 174 10.66 -2.13 -0.18
CA THR A 174 11.26 -3.32 0.41
C THR A 174 10.33 -4.53 0.29
N ALA A 175 9.01 -4.35 0.42
CA ALA A 175 8.05 -5.43 0.22
C ALA A 175 8.07 -5.95 -1.23
N ALA A 176 8.06 -5.04 -2.21
CA ALA A 176 8.17 -5.42 -3.62
C ALA A 176 9.48 -6.15 -3.92
N ARG A 177 10.61 -5.61 -3.44
CA ARG A 177 11.92 -6.25 -3.59
C ARG A 177 11.94 -7.66 -2.99
N ARG A 178 11.47 -7.83 -1.74
CA ARG A 178 11.45 -9.14 -1.06
C ARG A 178 10.61 -10.17 -1.80
N ILE A 179 9.46 -9.77 -2.34
CA ILE A 179 8.61 -10.67 -3.13
C ILE A 179 9.33 -11.09 -4.42
N VAL A 180 9.94 -10.14 -5.13
CA VAL A 180 10.62 -10.44 -6.40
C VAL A 180 11.87 -11.31 -6.20
N THR A 181 12.60 -11.11 -5.10
CA THR A 181 13.82 -11.89 -4.79
C THR A 181 13.54 -13.18 -4.03
N SER A 182 12.28 -13.49 -3.68
CA SER A 182 11.96 -14.73 -2.97
C SER A 182 12.16 -15.95 -3.89
N PRO A 183 12.42 -17.14 -3.34
CA PRO A 183 12.52 -18.37 -4.15
C PRO A 183 11.26 -18.66 -4.98
N SER A 184 10.09 -18.28 -4.46
CA SER A 184 8.82 -18.39 -5.19
C SER A 184 8.67 -17.39 -6.33
N GLY A 185 9.38 -16.25 -6.29
CA GLY A 185 9.20 -15.11 -7.20
C GLY A 185 7.76 -14.61 -7.28
N SER A 186 6.94 -14.94 -6.28
CA SER A 186 5.49 -14.73 -6.30
C SER A 186 4.97 -14.32 -4.94
N GLY A 187 4.06 -13.35 -4.97
CA GLY A 187 3.47 -12.71 -3.80
C GLY A 187 2.55 -11.56 -4.20
N ALA A 188 1.98 -10.89 -3.20
CA ALA A 188 1.06 -9.80 -3.44
C ALA A 188 1.24 -8.64 -2.46
N ILE A 189 1.05 -7.41 -2.96
CA ILE A 189 0.91 -6.22 -2.13
C ILE A 189 -0.52 -5.70 -2.31
N VAL A 190 -1.34 -5.81 -1.27
CA VAL A 190 -2.67 -5.18 -1.24
C VAL A 190 -2.51 -3.76 -0.76
N TYR A 191 -2.74 -2.80 -1.64
CA TYR A 191 -2.60 -1.37 -1.40
C TYR A 191 -3.99 -0.75 -1.14
N LEU A 192 -4.26 -0.46 0.13
CA LEU A 192 -5.50 0.14 0.60
C LEU A 192 -5.39 1.66 0.58
N ARG A 193 -6.38 2.33 -0.03
CA ARG A 193 -6.48 3.78 -0.14
C ARG A 193 -7.05 4.43 1.12
N GLN A 194 -6.32 4.26 2.21
CA GLN A 194 -6.67 4.74 3.55
C GLN A 194 -5.57 5.64 4.13
N GLU A 195 -5.30 6.73 3.41
CA GLU A 195 -4.32 7.76 3.78
C GLU A 195 -4.52 8.28 5.22
N GLY A 196 -3.40 8.60 5.88
CA GLY A 196 -3.39 9.22 7.20
C GLY A 196 -3.93 8.32 8.31
N ARG A 197 -3.93 6.99 8.12
CA ARG A 197 -4.64 6.05 9.01
C ARG A 197 -6.16 6.22 8.99
N GLY A 198 -6.69 6.49 7.81
CA GLY A 198 -8.14 6.64 7.60
C GLY A 198 -8.66 8.07 7.76
N ILE A 199 -7.85 9.01 8.27
CA ILE A 199 -8.29 10.41 8.44
C ILE A 199 -8.17 11.25 7.16
N GLY A 200 -7.49 10.73 6.13
CA GLY A 200 -7.27 11.40 4.85
C GLY A 200 -6.07 12.36 4.82
N LEU A 201 -5.67 12.75 3.61
CA LEU A 201 -4.46 13.55 3.37
C LEU A 201 -4.52 14.94 4.00
N ALA A 202 -5.64 15.65 3.86
CA ALA A 202 -5.78 17.01 4.39
C ALA A 202 -5.58 17.06 5.91
N ASN A 203 -6.20 16.12 6.64
CA ASN A 203 -6.06 16.02 8.09
C ASN A 203 -4.67 15.54 8.51
N LYS A 204 -4.03 14.66 7.74
CA LYS A 204 -2.62 14.30 7.95
C LYS A 204 -1.69 15.53 7.84
N LEU A 205 -1.90 16.40 6.86
CA LEU A 205 -1.11 17.63 6.72
C LEU A 205 -1.39 18.63 7.86
N ARG A 206 -2.64 18.74 8.32
CA ARG A 206 -2.97 19.51 9.54
C ARG A 206 -2.25 18.95 10.77
N ALA A 207 -2.22 17.63 10.92
CA ALA A 207 -1.51 16.98 12.02
C ALA A 207 0.00 17.23 11.93
N TYR A 208 0.57 17.27 10.72
CA TYR A 208 1.97 17.67 10.51
C TYR A 208 2.26 19.10 10.95
N ASN A 209 1.36 20.05 10.66
CA ASN A 209 1.54 21.42 11.15
C ASN A 209 1.57 21.48 12.68
N LEU A 210 0.74 20.68 13.37
CA LEU A 210 0.75 20.60 14.83
C LEU A 210 2.01 19.91 15.36
N GLN A 211 2.51 18.90 14.65
CA GLN A 211 3.76 18.23 15.01
C GLN A 211 4.97 19.15 14.87
N ASP A 212 4.98 20.03 13.88
CA ASP A 212 6.02 21.04 13.71
C ASP A 212 6.00 22.08 14.85
N GLN A 213 4.88 22.18 15.57
CA GLN A 213 4.74 22.98 16.81
C GLN A 213 5.01 22.16 18.09
N GLY A 214 5.47 20.92 17.97
CA GLY A 214 5.91 20.08 19.09
C GLY A 214 4.90 19.05 19.59
N ALA A 215 3.71 18.93 18.97
CA ALA A 215 2.78 17.85 19.31
C ALA A 215 3.30 16.50 18.79
N ASP A 216 3.09 15.41 19.52
CA ASP A 216 3.30 14.07 18.93
C ASP A 216 2.12 13.64 18.04
N THR A 217 2.24 12.48 17.37
CA THR A 217 1.20 12.01 16.43
C THR A 217 -0.16 11.79 17.11
N VAL A 218 -0.19 11.31 18.35
CA VAL A 218 -1.44 11.06 19.08
C VAL A 218 -2.06 12.38 19.49
N GLN A 219 -1.28 13.27 20.10
CA GLN A 219 -1.72 14.60 20.51
C GLN A 219 -2.25 15.43 19.34
N ALA A 220 -1.56 15.40 18.19
CA ALA A 220 -1.99 16.11 17.00
C ALA A 220 -3.38 15.65 16.51
N ASN A 221 -3.68 14.36 16.58
CA ASN A 221 -5.00 13.85 16.22
C ASN A 221 -6.06 14.23 17.27
N GLU A 222 -5.72 14.19 18.56
CA GLU A 222 -6.60 14.64 19.64
C GLU A 222 -6.99 16.11 19.49
N TYR A 223 -6.03 17.00 19.19
CA TYR A 223 -6.29 18.42 18.92
C TYR A 223 -7.23 18.65 17.73
N LEU A 224 -7.17 17.77 16.73
CA LEU A 224 -8.05 17.82 15.56
C LEU A 224 -9.40 17.13 15.79
N GLY A 225 -9.62 16.51 16.94
CA GLY A 225 -10.82 15.73 17.24
C GLY A 225 -10.94 14.45 16.40
N LEU A 226 -9.81 13.87 15.98
CA LEU A 226 -9.73 12.72 15.09
C LEU A 226 -9.32 11.44 15.83
N PRO A 227 -9.70 10.25 15.33
CA PRO A 227 -9.22 8.99 15.88
C PRO A 227 -7.71 8.83 15.67
N VAL A 228 -7.04 8.14 16.60
CA VAL A 228 -5.60 7.82 16.51
C VAL A 228 -5.31 6.84 15.36
N ASP A 229 -6.23 5.91 15.12
CA ASP A 229 -6.22 4.97 14.02
C ASP A 229 -7.67 4.63 13.63
N GLY A 230 -8.10 5.07 12.45
CA GLY A 230 -9.44 4.80 11.91
C GLY A 230 -9.44 3.72 10.83
N ARG A 231 -8.36 2.95 10.70
CA ARG A 231 -8.22 1.95 9.64
C ARG A 231 -9.03 0.69 9.93
N THR A 232 -9.52 0.09 8.85
CA THR A 232 -10.08 -1.26 8.86
C THR A 232 -9.35 -2.11 7.82
N PHE A 233 -9.29 -3.43 8.04
CA PHE A 233 -8.56 -4.34 7.16
C PHE A 233 -9.45 -5.41 6.50
N GLY A 234 -10.76 -5.38 6.75
CA GLY A 234 -11.71 -6.34 6.18
C GLY A 234 -11.70 -6.36 4.64
N VAL A 235 -11.54 -5.19 4.00
CA VAL A 235 -11.40 -5.10 2.54
C VAL A 235 -10.11 -5.76 2.05
N ALA A 236 -8.99 -5.61 2.77
CA ALA A 236 -7.77 -6.33 2.40
C ALA A 236 -7.92 -7.85 2.56
N THR A 237 -8.55 -8.32 3.63
CA THR A 237 -8.85 -9.73 3.84
C THR A 237 -9.70 -10.28 2.69
N ALA A 238 -10.75 -9.56 2.29
CA ALA A 238 -11.61 -9.95 1.17
C ALA A 238 -10.85 -9.99 -0.17
N ILE A 239 -9.98 -8.99 -0.44
CA ILE A 239 -9.12 -8.99 -1.64
C ILE A 239 -8.18 -10.19 -1.65
N LEU A 240 -7.56 -10.53 -0.52
CA LEU A 240 -6.69 -11.71 -0.42
C LEU A 240 -7.46 -13.02 -0.67
N CYS A 241 -8.68 -13.14 -0.15
CA CYS A 241 -9.55 -14.28 -0.46
C CYS A 241 -9.87 -14.37 -1.95
N ASP A 242 -10.22 -13.26 -2.59
CA ASP A 242 -10.51 -13.21 -4.03
C ASP A 242 -9.30 -13.59 -4.89
N LEU A 243 -8.08 -13.23 -4.46
CA LEU A 243 -6.82 -13.62 -5.10
C LEU A 243 -6.44 -15.09 -4.87
N GLY A 244 -7.27 -15.88 -4.18
CA GLY A 244 -6.99 -17.29 -3.86
C GLY A 244 -5.91 -17.47 -2.78
N LEU A 245 -5.63 -16.42 -2.00
CA LEU A 245 -4.66 -16.42 -0.90
C LEU A 245 -5.30 -16.70 0.46
N GLY A 246 -6.60 -17.02 0.47
CA GLY A 246 -7.31 -17.51 1.66
C GLY A 246 -7.08 -18.99 1.93
N GLY A 247 -7.37 -19.41 3.17
CA GLY A 247 -7.26 -20.81 3.59
C GLY A 247 -5.82 -21.33 3.58
N GLN A 248 -5.65 -22.61 3.22
CA GLN A 248 -4.37 -23.33 3.22
C GLN A 248 -3.74 -23.37 1.80
N PRO A 249 -2.39 -23.28 1.66
CA PRO A 249 -1.39 -23.29 2.73
C PRO A 249 -1.34 -21.98 3.54
N GLY A 250 -1.92 -20.88 3.05
CA GLY A 250 -1.89 -19.59 3.73
C GLY A 250 -0.81 -18.67 3.19
N ILE A 251 -0.46 -17.64 3.96
CA ILE A 251 0.44 -16.56 3.54
C ILE A 251 1.55 -16.32 4.55
N ARG A 252 2.66 -15.75 4.07
CA ARG A 252 3.69 -15.15 4.92
C ARG A 252 3.49 -13.63 4.92
N LEU A 253 3.07 -13.09 6.05
CA LEU A 253 2.62 -11.70 6.15
C LEU A 253 3.76 -10.76 6.58
N MET A 254 4.09 -9.78 5.74
CA MET A 254 5.12 -8.78 6.00
C MET A 254 4.58 -7.60 6.84
N THR A 255 4.73 -7.67 8.17
CA THR A 255 4.28 -6.62 9.10
C THR A 255 5.10 -6.57 10.39
N ASN A 256 5.21 -5.37 10.99
CA ASN A 256 5.73 -5.18 12.36
C ASN A 256 4.61 -4.89 13.37
N ASN A 257 3.37 -4.77 12.89
CA ASN A 257 2.21 -4.48 13.72
C ASN A 257 1.47 -5.80 14.02
N PRO A 258 1.42 -6.25 15.29
CA PRO A 258 0.71 -7.47 15.68
C PRO A 258 -0.82 -7.36 15.53
N ASP A 259 -1.41 -6.20 15.83
CA ASP A 259 -2.86 -5.96 15.67
C ASP A 259 -3.31 -6.13 14.22
N LYS A 260 -2.41 -5.80 13.29
CA LYS A 260 -2.63 -5.99 11.86
C LYS A 260 -2.65 -7.47 11.47
N VAL A 261 -1.91 -8.33 12.16
CA VAL A 261 -1.94 -9.79 11.93
C VAL A 261 -3.34 -10.32 12.25
N ALA A 262 -3.85 -10.00 13.44
CA ALA A 262 -5.19 -10.40 13.87
C ALA A 262 -6.28 -9.83 12.95
N SER A 263 -6.17 -8.56 12.59
CA SER A 263 -7.15 -7.90 11.72
C SER A 263 -7.19 -8.49 10.31
N ILE A 264 -6.03 -8.89 9.74
CA ILE A 264 -5.95 -9.48 8.40
C ILE A 264 -6.41 -10.94 8.39
N ALA A 265 -6.18 -11.70 9.47
CA ALA A 265 -6.70 -13.06 9.60
C ALA A 265 -8.22 -13.13 9.38
N GLY A 266 -8.93 -12.06 9.77
CA GLY A 266 -10.36 -11.88 9.58
C GLY A 266 -11.18 -12.53 10.69
N PRO A 267 -12.48 -12.21 10.79
CA PRO A 267 -13.34 -12.63 11.90
C PRO A 267 -13.54 -14.15 12.00
N ARG A 268 -13.31 -14.90 10.91
CA ARG A 268 -13.41 -16.37 10.88
C ARG A 268 -12.13 -17.04 10.40
N ASN A 269 -10.98 -16.40 10.58
CA ASN A 269 -9.66 -16.89 10.13
C ASN A 269 -9.65 -17.26 8.64
N GLN A 270 -10.27 -16.43 7.80
CA GLN A 270 -10.30 -16.61 6.36
C GLN A 270 -8.89 -16.62 5.74
N ILE A 271 -7.95 -15.91 6.38
CA ILE A 271 -6.54 -15.88 6.01
C ILE A 271 -5.73 -16.64 7.06
N HIS A 272 -5.07 -17.70 6.64
CA HIS A 272 -4.10 -18.39 7.47
C HIS A 272 -2.73 -17.73 7.34
N VAL A 273 -2.27 -17.07 8.40
CA VAL A 273 -0.92 -16.49 8.46
C VAL A 273 0.04 -17.56 8.97
N GLN A 274 0.82 -18.16 8.07
CA GLN A 274 1.82 -19.18 8.43
C GLN A 274 3.00 -18.57 9.18
N GLU A 275 3.41 -17.37 8.76
CA GLU A 275 4.59 -16.69 9.27
C GLU A 275 4.35 -15.18 9.24
N VAL A 276 4.83 -14.47 10.27
CA VAL A 276 4.92 -13.02 10.26
C VAL A 276 6.37 -12.66 9.94
N CYS A 277 6.60 -12.08 8.76
CA CYS A 277 7.93 -11.68 8.32
C CYS A 277 8.20 -10.21 8.72
N PRO A 278 9.13 -9.93 9.65
CA PRO A 278 9.41 -8.57 10.10
C PRO A 278 9.96 -7.68 8.98
N MET A 279 9.55 -6.41 8.97
CA MET A 279 9.92 -5.38 8.01
C MET A 279 10.60 -4.20 8.72
N PRO A 280 11.79 -4.40 9.32
CA PRO A 280 12.48 -3.31 10.02
C PRO A 280 12.76 -2.15 9.05
N PRO A 281 12.56 -0.89 9.46
CA PRO A 281 12.90 0.28 8.64
C PRO A 281 14.34 0.19 8.16
N SER A 282 14.63 0.58 6.91
CA SER A 282 16.01 0.56 6.38
C SER A 282 17.00 1.32 7.26
N ALA A 283 16.57 2.42 7.85
CA ALA A 283 17.38 3.25 8.75
C ALA A 283 17.74 2.56 10.09
N CYS A 284 17.04 1.50 10.50
CA CYS A 284 17.33 0.73 11.71
C CYS A 284 18.16 -0.55 11.41
N ARG A 285 18.53 -0.83 10.16
CA ARG A 285 19.29 -2.04 9.81
C ARG A 285 20.77 -1.85 10.16
N LYS A 286 21.39 -2.88 10.75
CA LYS A 286 22.84 -2.91 11.03
C LYS A 286 23.63 -2.67 9.74
N GLY A 287 24.43 -1.59 9.71
CA GLY A 287 25.24 -1.19 8.55
C GLY A 287 24.54 -0.24 7.57
N GLY A 288 23.38 0.34 7.90
CA GLY A 288 22.78 1.41 7.10
C GLY A 288 23.62 2.69 7.16
N GLU A 289 24.02 3.23 6.01
CA GLU A 289 24.84 4.46 5.89
C GLU A 289 24.09 5.78 6.19
N GLY A 290 22.95 5.73 6.89
CA GLY A 290 22.11 6.90 7.13
C GLY A 290 21.95 7.20 8.62
N SER A 291 22.33 8.40 9.05
CA SER A 291 21.84 8.95 10.31
C SER A 291 20.31 9.06 10.23
N LEU A 292 19.59 8.48 11.20
CA LEU A 292 18.14 8.66 11.30
C LEU A 292 17.83 10.16 11.48
N SER A 293 16.91 10.70 10.68
CA SER A 293 16.45 12.07 10.89
C SER A 293 15.64 12.15 12.19
N ASN A 294 15.65 13.33 12.82
CA ASN A 294 14.91 13.54 14.07
C ASN A 294 13.41 13.27 13.89
N GLU A 295 12.86 13.65 12.74
CA GLU A 295 11.45 13.44 12.39
C GLU A 295 11.13 11.95 12.27
N LEU A 296 11.98 11.17 11.59
CA LEU A 296 11.79 9.73 11.45
C LEU A 296 11.91 9.03 12.81
N MET A 297 12.86 9.43 13.65
CA MET A 297 13.02 8.90 15.00
C MET A 297 11.78 9.12 15.86
N ALA A 298 11.27 10.36 15.91
CA ALA A 298 10.08 10.70 16.69
C ALA A 298 8.85 9.88 16.22
N TYR A 299 8.72 9.69 14.91
CA TYR A 299 7.68 8.87 14.31
C TYR A 299 7.79 7.39 14.70
N LEU A 300 8.97 6.79 14.58
CA LEU A 300 9.21 5.38 14.93
C LEU A 300 9.05 5.14 16.43
N GLN A 301 9.52 6.05 17.28
CA GLN A 301 9.30 6.01 18.73
C GLN A 301 7.82 5.99 19.07
N THR A 302 7.01 6.84 18.43
CA THR A 302 5.56 6.86 18.64
C THR A 302 4.91 5.54 18.23
N LYS A 303 5.37 4.91 17.14
CA LYS A 303 4.89 3.57 16.72
C LYS A 303 5.14 2.49 17.77
N VAL A 304 6.33 2.48 18.37
CA VAL A 304 6.69 1.48 19.39
C VAL A 304 5.97 1.78 20.70
N GLN A 305 6.08 3.00 21.21
CA GLN A 305 5.63 3.35 22.57
C GLN A 305 4.11 3.47 22.69
N LYS A 306 3.43 3.99 21.66
CA LYS A 306 2.00 4.33 21.75
C LYS A 306 1.10 3.44 20.89
N LEU A 307 1.67 2.69 19.94
CA LEU A 307 0.90 1.97 18.91
C LEU A 307 1.31 0.51 18.79
N GLY A 308 2.04 -0.03 19.76
CA GLY A 308 2.31 -1.47 19.89
C GLY A 308 3.12 -2.11 18.76
N HIS A 309 3.88 -1.34 17.99
CA HIS A 309 4.69 -1.92 16.91
C HIS A 309 5.96 -2.59 17.45
N SER A 310 6.26 -3.79 16.98
CA SER A 310 7.50 -4.51 17.28
C SER A 310 8.60 -4.08 16.32
N ILE A 311 9.33 -3.01 16.66
CA ILE A 311 10.45 -2.48 15.89
C ILE A 311 11.66 -2.40 16.82
N GLU A 312 12.74 -3.11 16.47
CA GLU A 312 14.04 -2.92 17.10
C GLU A 312 14.67 -1.64 16.54
N MET A 313 15.01 -0.69 17.42
CA MET A 313 15.65 0.59 17.06
C MET A 313 17.16 0.52 17.22
#